data_AF-A0A4U2DS04-F1
#
_entry.id   AF-A0A4U2DS04-F1
#
_cell.length_a   1.000
_cell.length_b   1.000
_cell.length_c   1.000
_cell.angle_alpha   90.00
_cell.angle_beta   90.00
_cell.angle_gamma   90.00
#
_symmetry.space_group_name_H-M   'P 1'
#
loop_
_entity.id
_entity.type
_entity.pdbx_description
1 polymer ?
#
loop_
_entity_poly.entity_id
_entity_poly.type
_entity_poly.pdbx_seq_one_letter_code
_entity_poly.pdbx_strand_id
1 'polypeptide(L)'
;MNLAAEQARGATVSLAGQLKLTLSHLLQSATIPLNKKGAEGFVEGELLYLMSKPIADRLRSTLLERGITSVPSDNSRLFNELQQHQLIRPNADDLAIWKCEVLLSEFDWRQTFTFICVHWPTFAPEAELESLVGHILP
;
A
#
# COMPACT_ATOMS: atom_id res chain seq x y z
N MET A 1 -17.33 22.78 -15.70
CA MET A 1 -17.61 21.76 -14.68
C MET A 1 -16.29 21.27 -14.12
N ASN A 2 -15.74 21.93 -13.10
CA ASN A 2 -14.49 21.50 -12.46
C ASN A 2 -14.81 20.68 -11.20
N LEU A 3 -15.26 19.43 -11.40
CA LEU A 3 -15.63 18.53 -10.31
C LEU A 3 -14.43 18.02 -9.47
N ALA A 4 -13.19 18.28 -9.89
CA ALA A 4 -11.99 17.77 -9.22
C ALA A 4 -11.42 18.71 -8.13
N ALA A 5 -11.85 19.98 -8.08
CA ALA A 5 -11.22 20.99 -7.22
C ALA A 5 -12.02 21.35 -5.95
N GLU A 6 -13.28 20.93 -5.84
CA GLU A 6 -14.18 21.30 -4.74
C GLU A 6 -14.18 20.32 -3.55
N GLN A 7 -13.35 19.26 -3.56
CA GLN A 7 -13.27 18.30 -2.44
C GLN A 7 -12.14 18.60 -1.44
N ALA A 8 -11.30 19.62 -1.69
CA ALA A 8 -10.07 19.85 -0.93
C ALA A 8 -10.17 20.94 0.15
N ARG A 9 -11.34 21.53 0.42
CA ARG A 9 -11.46 22.59 1.44
C ARG A 9 -12.75 22.45 2.25
N GLY A 10 -12.65 21.91 3.47
CA GLY A 10 -13.65 22.19 4.51
C GLY A 10 -14.26 21.02 5.30
N ALA A 11 -13.71 19.81 5.28
CA ALA A 11 -14.14 18.76 6.21
C ALA A 11 -12.92 18.19 6.91
N THR A 12 -13.00 17.99 8.22
CA THR A 12 -12.16 17.05 8.96
C THR A 12 -12.17 15.72 8.22
N VAL A 13 -11.18 15.49 7.35
CA VAL A 13 -11.11 14.26 6.55
C VAL A 13 -11.05 13.10 7.54
N SER A 14 -11.98 12.17 7.42
CA SER A 14 -12.03 10.96 8.25
C SER A 14 -10.71 10.20 8.18
N LEU A 15 -10.41 9.38 9.19
CA LEU A 15 -9.19 8.55 9.19
C LEU A 15 -9.05 7.76 7.89
N ALA A 16 -10.17 7.22 7.37
CA ALA A 16 -10.25 6.56 6.07
C ALA A 16 -9.77 7.42 4.90
N GLY A 17 -10.28 8.65 4.79
CA GLY A 17 -9.89 9.58 3.74
C GLY A 17 -8.42 9.97 3.86
N GLN A 18 -7.93 10.15 5.09
CA GLN A 18 -6.53 10.44 5.35
C GLN A 18 -5.62 9.26 4.98
N LEU A 19 -6.01 8.03 5.33
CA LEU A 19 -5.30 6.80 4.95
C LEU A 19 -5.22 6.67 3.43
N LYS A 20 -6.34 6.87 2.73
CA LYS A 20 -6.38 6.86 1.25
C LYS A 20 -5.42 7.89 0.66
N LEU A 21 -5.51 9.14 1.12
CA LEU A 21 -4.65 10.22 0.63
C LEU A 21 -3.17 9.96 0.90
N THR A 22 -2.85 9.45 2.08
CA THR A 22 -1.47 9.09 2.43
C THR A 22 -0.97 7.94 1.57
N LEU A 23 -1.75 6.87 1.38
CA LEU A 23 -1.38 5.75 0.53
C LEU A 23 -1.18 6.19 -0.93
N SER A 24 -2.13 6.94 -1.49
CA SER A 24 -1.99 7.54 -2.84
C SER A 24 -0.68 8.33 -2.97
N HIS A 25 -0.38 9.18 -2.00
CA HIS A 25 0.83 9.98 -2.00
C HIS A 25 2.08 9.09 -1.97
N LEU A 26 2.14 8.09 -1.08
CA LEU A 26 3.27 7.17 -0.99
C LEU A 26 3.53 6.44 -2.30
N LEU A 27 2.48 6.02 -3.01
CA LEU A 27 2.59 5.36 -4.30
C LEU A 27 3.07 6.32 -5.40
N GLN A 28 2.56 7.54 -5.42
CA GLN A 28 2.90 8.55 -6.44
C GLN A 28 4.29 9.16 -6.23
N SER A 29 4.78 9.25 -4.99
CA SER A 29 6.09 9.84 -4.69
C SER A 29 7.28 8.96 -5.13
N ALA A 30 7.06 7.74 -5.61
CA ALA A 30 8.10 6.79 -6.04
C ALA A 30 9.21 6.56 -4.98
N THR A 31 8.90 6.77 -3.70
CA THR A 31 9.86 6.61 -2.58
C THR A 31 10.01 5.17 -2.14
N ILE A 32 9.10 4.29 -2.59
CA ILE A 32 9.11 2.86 -2.28
C ILE A 32 9.94 2.17 -3.37
N PRO A 33 11.09 1.55 -3.03
CA PRO A 33 11.81 0.72 -3.97
C PRO A 33 10.94 -0.49 -4.35
N LEU A 34 10.81 -0.76 -5.66
CA LEU A 34 10.02 -1.87 -6.20
C LEU A 34 10.89 -2.92 -6.92
N ASN A 35 10.42 -4.16 -6.97
CA ASN A 35 10.89 -5.26 -7.84
C ASN A 35 12.40 -5.60 -7.77
N LYS A 36 13.04 -5.39 -6.62
CA LYS A 36 14.47 -5.69 -6.43
C LYS A 36 14.73 -6.32 -5.07
N LYS A 37 15.93 -6.87 -4.89
CA LYS A 37 16.39 -7.32 -3.56
C LYS A 37 16.37 -6.15 -2.59
N GLY A 38 15.72 -6.34 -1.43
CA GLY A 38 15.56 -5.29 -0.43
C GLY A 38 14.56 -4.19 -0.81
N ALA A 39 13.77 -4.39 -1.88
CA ALA A 39 12.61 -3.56 -2.18
C ALA A 39 11.57 -3.63 -1.07
N GLU A 40 10.78 -2.57 -0.92
CA GLU A 40 9.66 -2.49 0.03
C GLU A 40 8.32 -2.84 -0.62
N GLY A 41 8.30 -3.04 -1.95
CA GLY A 41 7.14 -3.52 -2.68
C GLY A 41 7.48 -4.34 -3.93
N PHE A 42 6.51 -5.14 -4.36
CA PHE A 42 6.60 -5.98 -5.56
C PHE A 42 5.30 -5.90 -6.34
N VAL A 43 5.41 -5.77 -7.66
CA VAL A 43 4.25 -5.58 -8.55
C VAL A 43 4.02 -6.86 -9.34
N GLU A 44 2.81 -7.39 -9.30
CA GLU A 44 2.38 -8.52 -10.13
C GLU A 44 1.09 -8.11 -10.86
N GLY A 45 1.23 -7.71 -12.13
CA GLY A 45 0.15 -7.12 -12.91
C GLY A 45 -0.40 -5.85 -12.28
N GLU A 46 -1.70 -5.85 -11.98
CA GLU A 46 -2.42 -4.72 -11.36
C GLU A 46 -2.32 -4.71 -9.82
N LEU A 47 -1.67 -5.73 -9.24
CA LEU A 47 -1.54 -5.88 -7.80
C LEU A 47 -0.15 -5.44 -7.35
N LEU A 48 -0.13 -4.54 -6.38
CA LEU A 48 1.08 -4.09 -5.72
C LEU A 48 1.10 -4.64 -4.30
N TYR A 49 2.07 -5.49 -4.02
CA TYR A 49 2.34 -6.10 -2.73
C TYR A 49 3.33 -5.21 -1.98
N LEU A 50 2.87 -4.50 -0.95
CA LEU A 50 3.71 -3.64 -0.12
C LEU A 50 4.02 -4.33 1.19
N MET A 51 5.29 -4.36 1.60
CA MET A 51 5.65 -5.00 2.87
C MET A 51 4.94 -4.32 4.04
N SER A 52 4.26 -5.11 4.86
CA SER A 52 3.38 -4.63 5.93
C SER A 52 4.14 -3.74 6.94
N LYS A 53 5.27 -4.21 7.46
CA LYS A 53 6.03 -3.48 8.48
C LYS A 53 6.49 -2.09 8.03
N PRO A 54 7.26 -1.93 6.92
CA PRO A 54 7.70 -0.61 6.48
C PRO A 54 6.53 0.30 6.07
N ILE A 55 5.49 -0.25 5.41
CA ILE A 55 4.38 0.59 4.95
C ILE A 55 3.54 1.11 6.13
N ALA A 56 3.36 0.32 7.19
CA ALA A 56 2.70 0.79 8.40
C ALA A 56 3.46 1.95 9.06
N ASP A 57 4.79 1.84 9.11
CA ASP A 57 5.64 2.89 9.70
C ASP A 57 5.56 4.18 8.88
N ARG A 58 5.66 4.07 7.55
CA ARG A 58 5.51 5.21 6.63
C ARG A 58 4.13 5.85 6.72
N LEU A 59 3.05 5.06 6.69
CA LEU A 59 1.69 5.57 6.85
C LEU A 59 1.54 6.33 8.17
N ARG A 60 2.02 5.75 9.27
CA ARG A 60 1.96 6.37 10.60
C ARG A 60 2.77 7.66 10.66
N SER A 61 4.02 7.64 10.19
CA SER A 61 4.88 8.83 10.17
C SER A 61 4.22 9.95 9.38
N THR A 62 3.78 9.68 8.15
CA THR A 62 3.17 10.71 7.30
C THR A 62 1.87 11.25 7.87
N LEU A 63 1.06 10.42 8.54
CA LEU A 63 -0.17 10.88 9.20
C LEU A 63 0.15 11.74 10.43
N LEU A 64 1.15 11.36 11.23
CA LEU A 64 1.62 12.16 12.37
C LEU A 64 2.21 13.51 11.93
N GLU A 65 2.98 13.54 10.84
CA GLU A 65 3.52 14.77 10.24
C GLU A 65 2.41 15.72 9.77
N ARG A 66 1.25 15.18 9.37
CA ARG A 66 0.05 15.95 9.04
C ARG A 66 -0.78 16.37 10.27
N GLY A 67 -0.32 16.04 11.48
CA GLY A 67 -0.99 16.35 12.74
C GLY A 67 -2.13 15.39 13.12
N ILE A 68 -2.21 14.22 12.48
CA ILE A 68 -3.29 13.23 12.71
C ILE A 68 -2.82 12.23 13.76
N THR A 69 -3.37 12.35 14.97
CA THR A 69 -3.02 11.50 16.12
C THR A 69 -3.95 10.30 16.30
N SER A 70 -5.01 10.19 15.48
CA SER A 70 -5.99 9.10 15.54
C SER A 70 -5.51 7.79 14.91
N VAL A 71 -4.27 7.74 14.42
CA VAL A 71 -3.69 6.53 13.83
C VAL A 71 -3.52 5.43 14.87
N PRO A 72 -3.93 4.19 14.57
CA PRO A 72 -3.64 3.05 15.42
C PRO A 72 -2.12 2.80 15.59
N SER A 73 -1.71 2.59 16.85
CA SER A 73 -0.35 2.13 17.16
C SER A 73 -0.12 0.71 16.65
N ASP A 74 -1.15 -0.13 16.67
CA ASP A 74 -1.10 -1.52 16.20
C ASP A 74 -1.22 -1.62 14.67
N ASN A 75 -0.25 -2.30 14.06
CA ASN A 75 -0.24 -2.56 12.62
C ASN A 75 -1.50 -3.31 12.16
N SER A 76 -1.93 -4.35 12.91
CA SER A 76 -3.13 -5.12 12.56
C SER A 76 -4.37 -4.25 12.49
N ARG A 77 -4.53 -3.32 13.45
CA ARG A 77 -5.67 -2.40 13.46
C ARG A 77 -5.61 -1.42 12.31
N LEU A 78 -4.42 -0.86 12.01
CA LEU A 78 -4.20 0.01 10.86
C LEU A 78 -4.60 -0.67 9.54
N PHE A 79 -4.19 -1.92 9.33
CA PHE A 79 -4.53 -2.66 8.10
C PHE A 79 -5.99 -3.07 8.03
N ASN A 80 -6.60 -3.40 9.17
CA ASN A 80 -8.05 -3.66 9.22
C ASN A 80 -8.85 -2.43 8.79
N GLU A 81 -8.48 -1.22 9.22
CA GLU A 81 -9.14 0.02 8.77
C GLU A 81 -8.98 0.19 7.24
N LEU A 82 -7.78 -0.07 6.69
CA LEU A 82 -7.57 -0.03 5.24
C LEU A 82 -8.47 -1.03 4.50
N GLN A 83 -8.61 -2.25 5.01
CA GLN A 83 -9.46 -3.29 4.41
C GLN A 83 -10.94 -2.93 4.51
N GLN A 84 -11.41 -2.47 5.67
CA GLN A 84 -12.80 -2.04 5.90
C GLN A 84 -13.21 -0.91 4.95
N HIS A 85 -12.27 -0.04 4.59
CA HIS A 85 -12.47 1.03 3.61
C HIS A 85 -12.15 0.63 2.17
N GLN A 86 -11.95 -0.66 1.89
CA GLN A 86 -11.66 -1.22 0.57
C GLN A 86 -10.44 -0.56 -0.12
N LEU A 87 -9.48 -0.09 0.68
CA LEU A 87 -8.25 0.51 0.19
C LEU A 87 -7.19 -0.55 -0.14
N ILE A 88 -7.33 -1.74 0.46
CA ILE A 88 -6.48 -2.91 0.21
C ILE A 88 -7.34 -4.13 -0.07
N ARG A 89 -6.78 -5.08 -0.80
CA ARG A 89 -7.41 -6.35 -1.13
C ARG A 89 -7.18 -7.36 0.00
N PRO A 90 -8.23 -8.01 0.53
CA PRO A 90 -8.08 -9.11 1.47
C PRO A 90 -7.51 -10.36 0.79
N ASN A 91 -6.82 -11.20 1.57
CA ASN A 91 -6.35 -12.51 1.12
C ASN A 91 -7.50 -13.53 1.04
N ALA A 92 -7.18 -14.80 0.73
CA ALA A 92 -8.17 -15.88 0.61
C ALA A 92 -8.91 -16.17 1.94
N ASP A 93 -8.32 -15.83 3.08
CA ASP A 93 -8.87 -15.99 4.43
C ASP A 93 -9.58 -14.72 4.95
N ASP A 94 -9.86 -13.74 4.07
CA ASP A 94 -10.43 -12.43 4.39
C ASP A 94 -9.55 -11.56 5.33
N LEU A 95 -8.24 -11.78 5.32
CA LEU A 95 -7.28 -11.02 6.11
C LEU A 95 -6.56 -9.95 5.28
N ALA A 96 -6.30 -8.81 5.91
CA ALA A 96 -5.54 -7.71 5.31
C ALA A 96 -4.07 -8.07 4.98
N ILE A 97 -3.52 -9.02 5.74
CA ILE A 97 -2.12 -9.43 5.64
C ILE A 97 -2.00 -10.66 4.74
N TRP A 98 -1.18 -10.52 3.71
CA TRP A 98 -0.78 -11.59 2.80
C TRP A 98 0.58 -12.13 3.22
N LYS A 99 0.74 -13.44 3.36
CA LYS A 99 2.05 -14.05 3.64
C LYS A 99 2.54 -14.71 2.36
N CYS A 100 3.34 -13.99 1.58
CA CYS A 100 3.78 -14.48 0.28
C CYS A 100 5.26 -14.82 0.26
N GLU A 101 5.64 -15.87 -0.47
CA GLU A 101 7.00 -16.09 -0.93
C GLU A 101 7.23 -15.30 -2.22
N VAL A 102 8.24 -14.43 -2.21
CA VAL A 102 8.66 -13.69 -3.40
C VAL A 102 9.84 -14.42 -4.03
N LEU A 103 9.70 -14.80 -5.29
CA LEU A 103 10.76 -15.34 -6.12
C LEU A 103 11.17 -14.30 -7.16
N LEU A 104 12.45 -13.89 -7.15
CA LEU A 104 13.04 -13.07 -8.21
C LEU A 104 13.93 -13.95 -9.08
N SER A 105 13.46 -14.26 -10.30
CA SER A 105 14.10 -15.21 -11.21
C SER A 105 15.47 -14.75 -11.68
N GLU A 106 15.66 -13.45 -11.90
CA GLU A 106 16.95 -12.88 -12.33
C GLU A 106 18.09 -13.13 -11.35
N PHE A 107 17.75 -13.38 -10.08
CA PHE A 107 18.72 -13.47 -9.01
C PHE A 107 18.72 -14.82 -8.27
N ASP A 108 17.90 -15.77 -8.74
CA ASP A 108 17.58 -17.03 -8.04
C ASP A 108 17.31 -16.83 -6.55
N TRP A 109 16.61 -15.74 -6.22
CA TRP A 109 16.40 -15.32 -4.83
C TRP A 109 14.95 -15.55 -4.43
N ARG A 110 14.76 -16.20 -3.28
CA ARG A 110 13.44 -16.43 -2.68
C ARG A 110 13.42 -16.02 -1.23
N GLN A 111 12.34 -15.36 -0.80
CA GLN A 111 12.15 -14.99 0.59
C GLN A 111 10.67 -14.76 0.89
N THR A 112 10.22 -15.28 2.02
CA THR A 112 8.86 -15.03 2.54
C THR A 112 8.79 -13.71 3.28
N PHE A 113 7.75 -12.92 2.99
CA PHE A 113 7.42 -11.70 3.73
C PHE A 113 5.91 -11.61 3.97
N THR A 114 5.52 -10.60 4.74
CA THR A 114 4.13 -10.23 4.94
C THR A 114 3.82 -8.91 4.23
N PHE A 115 2.79 -8.92 3.39
CA PHE A 115 2.39 -7.83 2.53
C PHE A 115 0.98 -7.34 2.86
N ILE A 116 0.68 -6.11 2.44
CA ILE A 116 -0.68 -5.69 2.09
C ILE A 116 -0.78 -5.68 0.57
N CYS A 117 -1.92 -6.09 0.03
CA CYS A 117 -2.16 -6.09 -1.40
C CYS A 117 -2.99 -4.87 -1.80
N VAL A 118 -2.48 -4.06 -2.72
CA VAL A 118 -3.14 -2.84 -3.21
C VAL A 118 -3.41 -2.99 -4.69
N HIS A 119 -4.61 -2.63 -5.14
CA HIS A 119 -4.87 -2.44 -6.56
C HIS A 119 -4.33 -1.07 -6.97
N TRP A 120 -3.07 -1.02 -7.41
CA TRP A 120 -2.36 0.23 -7.66
C TRP A 120 -3.02 1.13 -8.72
N PRO A 121 -3.70 0.62 -9.78
CA PRO A 121 -4.36 1.47 -10.76
C PRO A 121 -5.48 2.33 -10.17
N THR A 122 -6.07 1.93 -9.03
CA THR A 122 -7.08 2.74 -8.33
C THR A 122 -6.49 4.02 -7.73
N PHE A 123 -5.19 4.00 -7.38
CA PHE A 123 -4.52 5.10 -6.68
C PHE A 123 -3.64 5.93 -7.61
N ALA A 124 -3.12 5.32 -8.67
CA ALA A 124 -2.27 5.96 -9.67
C ALA A 124 -2.56 5.34 -11.06
N PRO A 125 -3.70 5.66 -11.70
CA PRO A 125 -4.05 5.09 -13.01
C PRO A 125 -3.11 5.50 -14.14
N GLU A 126 -2.39 6.60 -13.96
CA GLU A 126 -1.39 7.11 -14.92
C GLU A 126 0.03 6.55 -14.63
N ALA A 127 0.22 5.81 -13.53
CA ALA A 127 1.49 5.16 -13.29
C ALA A 127 1.64 3.94 -14.20
N GLU A 128 2.86 3.65 -14.63
CA GLU A 128 3.18 2.42 -15.35
C GLU A 128 4.16 1.64 -14.48
N LEU A 129 3.62 0.79 -13.61
CA LEU A 129 4.43 -0.09 -12.76
C LEU A 129 4.74 -1.39 -13.50
N GLU A 130 6.02 -1.66 -13.74
CA GLU A 130 6.46 -2.92 -14.32
C GLU A 130 6.22 -4.08 -13.34
N SER A 131 5.83 -5.24 -13.85
CA SER A 131 5.74 -6.45 -13.01
C SER A 131 7.12 -6.99 -12.70
N LEU A 132 7.29 -7.61 -11.53
CA LEU A 132 8.55 -8.25 -11.17
C LEU A 132 8.90 -9.39 -12.15
N VAL A 133 10.19 -9.62 -12.36
CA VAL A 133 10.68 -10.79 -13.10
C VAL A 133 10.75 -11.98 -12.15
N GLY A 134 9.63 -12.70 -12.05
CA GLY A 134 9.45 -13.85 -11.16
C GLY A 134 7.99 -14.04 -10.77
N HIS A 135 7.74 -14.54 -9.56
CA HIS A 135 6.38 -14.83 -9.08
C HIS A 135 6.22 -14.54 -7.59
N ILE A 136 5.01 -14.15 -7.20
CA ILE A 136 4.59 -14.04 -5.80
C ILE A 136 3.64 -15.19 -5.49
N LEU A 137 4.01 -16.03 -4.52
CA LEU A 137 3.20 -17.18 -4.11
C LEU A 137 2.57 -16.91 -2.74
N PRO A 138 1.23 -16.72 -2.64
CA PRO A 138 0.51 -16.50 -1.38
C PRO A 138 0.31 -17.77 -0.55
#